data_AF-A0A519MFR6-F1
#
_entry.id   AF-A0A519MFR6-F1
#
_cell.length_a   1.000
_cell.length_b   1.000
_cell.length_c   1.000
_cell.angle_alpha   90.00
_cell.angle_beta   90.00
_cell.angle_gamma   90.00
#
_symmetry.space_group_name_H-M   'P 1'
#
loop_
_entity.id
_entity.type
_entity.pdbx_description
1 polymer ?
#
loop_
_entity_poly.entity_id
_entity_poly.type
_entity_poly.pdbx_seq_one_letter_code
_entity_poly.pdbx_strand_id
1 'polypeptide(L)'
;MSECGRMLHGWRQRFGFLETDFGFTLTDFCDTPTAFDNCVAQYARSPFALRLARERGQVFVELRCGTRPWQDKEPLLDRLGVAWSRHPTAHDGSWSGYHTAVQAQDLQRHLPLLLQHMAAFA
;
A
#
# COMPACT_ATOMS: atom_id res chain seq x y z
N MET A 1 1.53 23.11 11.19
CA MET A 1 1.54 21.66 10.87
C MET A 1 2.93 21.30 10.41
N SER A 2 3.60 20.37 11.11
CA SER A 2 4.90 19.83 10.69
C SER A 2 4.80 19.13 9.32
N GLU A 3 5.91 18.99 8.61
CA GLU A 3 5.95 18.31 7.29
C GLU A 3 5.42 16.88 7.37
N CYS A 4 5.83 16.12 8.39
CA CYS A 4 5.27 14.81 8.70
C CYS A 4 3.73 14.85 8.87
N GLY A 5 3.18 15.88 9.50
CA GLY A 5 1.73 16.06 9.64
C GLY A 5 1.00 16.34 8.32
N ARG A 6 1.64 17.06 7.39
CA ARG A 6 1.11 17.28 6.03
C ARG A 6 1.15 15.99 5.21
N MET A 7 2.24 15.23 5.29
CA MET A 7 2.40 13.98 4.56
C MET A 7 1.40 12.93 5.05
N LEU A 8 1.26 12.76 6.37
CA LEU A 8 0.28 11.86 6.96
C LEU A 8 -1.16 12.23 6.57
N HIS A 9 -1.49 13.52 6.51
CA HIS A 9 -2.80 13.97 6.04
C HIS A 9 -3.04 13.57 4.58
N GLY A 10 -2.09 13.84 3.68
CA GLY A 10 -2.19 13.43 2.28
C GLY A 10 -2.25 11.89 2.12
N TRP A 11 -1.54 11.17 2.98
CA TRP A 11 -1.57 9.71 3.03
C TRP A 11 -2.96 9.18 3.39
N ARG A 12 -3.56 9.70 4.47
CA ARG A 12 -4.91 9.33 4.90
C ARG A 12 -5.99 9.73 3.90
N GLN A 13 -5.80 10.79 3.13
CA GLN A 13 -6.71 11.10 2.03
C GLN A 13 -6.73 10.02 0.93
N ARG A 14 -5.62 9.30 0.73
CA ARG A 14 -5.49 8.25 -0.30
C ARG A 14 -5.79 6.86 0.23
N PHE A 15 -5.32 6.54 1.44
CA PHE A 15 -5.40 5.21 2.04
C PHE A 15 -6.31 5.14 3.27
N GLY A 16 -7.07 6.19 3.57
CA GLY A 16 -7.99 6.24 4.72
C GLY A 16 -9.05 5.15 4.69
N PHE A 17 -9.37 4.61 3.50
CA PHE A 17 -10.25 3.45 3.35
C PHE A 17 -9.77 2.23 4.14
N LEU A 18 -8.46 2.08 4.37
CA LEU A 18 -7.92 1.00 5.21
C LEU A 18 -8.48 1.08 6.63
N GLU A 19 -8.56 2.29 7.19
CA GLU A 19 -9.09 2.55 8.51
C GLU A 19 -10.64 2.49 8.51
N THR A 20 -11.30 3.14 7.55
CA THR A 20 -12.76 3.29 7.55
C THR A 20 -13.53 2.07 7.05
N ASP A 21 -13.04 1.42 6.00
CA ASP A 21 -13.81 0.41 5.27
C ASP A 21 -13.34 -1.01 5.61
N PHE A 22 -12.05 -1.17 5.96
CA PHE A 22 -11.43 -2.47 6.18
C PHE A 22 -11.00 -2.75 7.62
N GLY A 23 -11.14 -1.79 8.54
CA GLY A 23 -10.87 -1.97 9.96
C GLY A 23 -9.39 -2.18 10.31
N PHE A 24 -8.48 -1.66 9.48
CA PHE A 24 -7.06 -1.58 9.84
C PHE A 24 -6.80 -0.37 10.74
N THR A 25 -5.81 -0.49 11.62
CA THR A 25 -5.31 0.63 12.41
C THR A 25 -3.92 1.01 11.91
N LEU A 26 -3.67 2.30 11.66
CA LEU A 26 -2.33 2.80 11.41
C LEU A 26 -1.50 2.67 12.70
N THR A 27 -0.50 1.79 12.70
CA THR A 27 0.34 1.50 13.88
C THR A 27 1.66 2.26 13.87
N ASP A 28 2.16 2.61 12.69
CA ASP A 28 3.42 3.32 12.53
C ASP A 28 3.40 4.16 11.24
N PHE A 29 4.01 5.33 11.29
CA PHE A 29 4.20 6.21 10.13
C PHE A 29 5.56 6.88 10.25
N CYS A 30 6.50 6.45 9.41
CA CYS A 30 7.82 7.03 9.32
C CYS A 30 7.90 7.89 8.07
N ASP A 31 8.07 9.19 8.28
CA ASP A 31 8.53 10.12 7.24
C ASP A 31 10.05 10.15 7.29
N THR A 32 10.71 9.83 6.17
CA THR A 32 12.18 9.89 6.05
C THR A 32 12.54 11.12 5.22
N PRO A 33 12.67 12.30 5.86
CA PRO A 33 12.80 13.58 5.17
C PRO A 33 14.14 13.78 4.46
N THR A 34 15.08 12.82 4.54
CA THR A 34 16.44 13.00 4.01
C THR A 34 16.58 12.71 2.51
N ALA A 35 15.61 12.09 1.84
CA ALA A 35 15.64 11.97 0.37
C ALA A 35 14.28 11.60 -0.26
N PHE A 36 13.82 12.35 -1.27
CA PHE A 36 12.80 11.97 -2.27
C PHE A 36 11.34 11.72 -1.82
N ASP A 37 10.87 12.41 -0.77
CA ASP A 37 9.51 12.23 -0.20
C ASP A 37 9.17 10.78 0.20
N ASN A 38 10.16 10.09 0.76
CA ASN A 38 10.00 8.71 1.17
C ASN A 38 9.24 8.58 2.48
N CYS A 39 8.23 7.72 2.52
CA CYS A 39 7.54 7.40 3.76
C CYS A 39 7.12 5.93 3.82
N VAL A 40 6.98 5.43 5.04
CA VAL A 40 6.50 4.07 5.30
C VAL A 40 5.34 4.17 6.27
N ALA A 41 4.20 3.61 5.89
CA ALA A 41 3.04 3.45 6.76
C ALA A 41 2.81 1.96 7.04
N GLN A 42 2.66 1.61 8.31
CA GLN A 42 2.30 0.26 8.73
C GLN A 42 0.90 0.26 9.32
N TYR A 43 0.11 -0.71 8.88
CA TYR A 43 -1.25 -0.91 9.33
C TYR A 43 -1.42 -2.34 9.85
N ALA A 44 -2.25 -2.51 10.88
CA ALA A 44 -2.54 -3.82 11.46
C ALA A 44 -4.05 -4.07 11.57
N ARG A 45 -4.45 -5.31 11.27
CA ARG A 45 -5.77 -5.88 11.54
C ARG A 45 -5.62 -7.39 11.67
N SER A 46 -5.64 -7.92 12.89
CA SER A 46 -5.39 -9.36 13.13
C SER A 46 -6.25 -10.27 12.22
N PRO A 47 -5.67 -11.29 11.56
CA PRO A 47 -4.25 -11.71 11.60
C PRO A 47 -3.34 -10.99 10.58
N PHE A 48 -3.84 -9.97 9.90
CA PHE A 48 -3.16 -9.28 8.81
C PHE A 48 -2.35 -8.06 9.25
N ALA A 49 -1.29 -7.79 8.48
CA ALA A 49 -0.57 -6.53 8.51
C ALA A 49 -0.36 -6.04 7.07
N LEU A 50 -0.32 -4.72 6.91
CA LEU A 50 -0.07 -4.03 5.64
C LEU A 50 1.10 -3.08 5.83
N ARG A 51 2.02 -3.06 4.87
CA ARG A 51 3.10 -2.08 4.76
C ARG A 51 2.97 -1.38 3.43
N LEU A 52 2.95 -0.05 3.49
CA LEU A 52 2.88 0.80 2.31
C LEU A 52 4.11 1.71 2.33
N ALA A 53 5.01 1.51 1.37
CA ALA A 53 6.25 2.26 1.26
C ALA A 53 6.19 3.16 0.03
N ARG A 54 6.37 4.47 0.22
CA ARG A 54 6.57 5.42 -0.87
C ARG A 54 8.05 5.67 -1.06
N GLU A 55 8.54 5.47 -2.27
CA GLU A 55 9.92 5.75 -2.66
C GLU A 55 9.94 6.49 -4.00
N ARG A 56 10.56 7.68 -4.05
CA ARG A 56 10.70 8.47 -5.29
C ARG A 56 9.38 8.64 -6.07
N GLY A 57 8.28 8.90 -5.36
CA GLY A 57 6.95 9.08 -5.96
C GLY A 57 6.19 7.79 -6.28
N GLN A 58 6.79 6.62 -6.11
CA GLN A 58 6.17 5.31 -6.32
C GLN A 58 5.75 4.69 -5.00
N VAL A 59 4.63 3.98 -4.95
CA VAL A 59 4.12 3.29 -3.77
C VAL A 59 4.16 1.79 -3.99
N PHE A 60 4.77 1.08 -3.03
CA PHE A 60 4.82 -0.37 -2.95
C PHE A 60 3.94 -0.82 -1.79
N VAL A 61 3.16 -1.88 -2.00
CA VAL A 61 2.24 -2.42 -1.01
C VAL A 61 2.61 -3.86 -0.72
N GLU A 62 2.81 -4.16 0.55
CA GLU A 62 3.09 -5.50 1.03
C GLU A 62 2.06 -5.92 2.07
N LEU A 63 1.74 -7.21 2.07
CA LEU A 63 0.79 -7.82 2.97
C LEU A 63 1.46 -8.96 3.74
N ARG A 64 1.07 -9.14 5.01
CA ARG A 64 1.43 -10.29 5.83
C ARG A 64 0.20 -10.87 6.52
N CYS A 65 0.17 -12.19 6.70
CA CYS A 65 -0.81 -12.90 7.52
C CYS A 65 -0.09 -13.72 8.59
N GLY A 66 -0.36 -13.45 9.87
CA GLY A 66 0.33 -14.07 11.00
C GLY A 66 1.84 -13.77 11.00
N THR A 67 2.66 -14.81 11.20
CA THR A 67 4.12 -14.73 11.27
C THR A 67 4.81 -14.97 9.92
N ARG A 68 4.05 -15.08 8.83
CA ARG A 68 4.59 -15.37 7.49
C ARG A 68 5.46 -14.23 6.97
N PRO A 69 6.29 -14.48 5.94
CA PRO A 69 6.98 -13.42 5.23
C PRO A 69 6.00 -12.39 4.65
N TRP A 70 6.47 -11.15 4.52
CA TRP A 70 5.78 -10.12 3.75
C TRP A 70 5.71 -10.55 2.28
N GLN A 71 4.58 -10.27 1.65
CA GLN A 71 4.34 -10.56 0.25
C GLN A 71 3.89 -9.31 -0.48
N ASP A 72 4.54 -9.02 -1.60
CA ASP A 72 4.18 -7.91 -2.47
C ASP A 72 2.76 -8.10 -3.03
N LYS A 73 1.98 -7.02 -3.04
CA LYS A 73 0.62 -6.98 -3.59
C LYS A 73 0.60 -7.44 -5.04
N GLU A 74 1.55 -6.97 -5.84
CA GLU A 74 1.60 -7.23 -7.27
C GLU A 74 1.63 -8.75 -7.54
N PRO A 75 2.68 -9.52 -7.16
CA PRO A 75 2.70 -10.98 -7.30
C PRO A 75 1.46 -11.71 -6.79
N LEU A 76 0.83 -11.23 -5.70
CA LEU A 76 -0.40 -11.82 -5.19
C LEU A 76 -1.57 -11.61 -6.16
N LEU A 77 -1.72 -10.41 -6.73
CA LEU A 77 -2.74 -10.12 -7.73
C LEU A 77 -2.57 -10.92 -9.02
N ASP A 78 -1.32 -11.12 -9.47
CA ASP A 78 -1.03 -11.94 -10.66
C ASP A 78 -1.43 -13.41 -10.47
N ARG A 79 -1.13 -14.00 -9.32
CA ARG A 79 -1.60 -15.36 -8.95
C ARG A 79 -3.13 -15.48 -8.91
N LEU A 80 -3.82 -14.37 -8.70
CA LEU A 80 -5.28 -14.28 -8.68
C LEU A 80 -5.88 -13.97 -10.06
N GLY A 81 -5.06 -13.87 -11.11
CA GLY A 81 -5.50 -13.56 -12.47
C GLY A 81 -5.94 -12.10 -12.66
N VAL A 82 -5.55 -11.20 -11.74
CA VAL A 82 -5.84 -9.77 -11.85
C VAL A 82 -4.74 -9.11 -12.68
N ALA A 83 -5.10 -8.69 -13.89
CA ALA A 83 -4.16 -8.06 -14.82
C ALA A 83 -3.57 -6.76 -14.24
N TRP A 84 -2.24 -6.64 -14.32
CA TRP A 84 -1.54 -5.44 -13.86
C TRP A 84 -1.55 -4.35 -14.92
N SER A 85 -1.93 -3.14 -14.53
CA SER A 85 -1.81 -1.94 -15.38
C SER A 85 -0.44 -1.28 -15.22
N ARG A 86 0.66 -2.03 -15.44
CA ARG A 86 2.01 -1.46 -15.48
C ARG A 86 2.22 -0.80 -16.85
N HIS A 87 1.87 0.48 -16.96
CA HIS A 87 2.17 1.25 -18.17
C HIS A 87 3.39 2.16 -17.93
N PRO A 88 4.38 2.14 -18.82
CA PRO A 88 5.54 3.03 -18.73
C PRO A 88 5.18 4.42 -19.26
N THR A 89 4.39 5.22 -18.54
CA THR A 89 4.03 6.56 -19.04
C THR A 89 3.48 7.46 -17.94
N ALA A 90 4.33 7.91 -17.03
CA ALA A 90 4.17 9.25 -16.48
C ALA A 90 5.28 10.15 -17.04
N HIS A 91 4.99 11.45 -17.14
CA HIS A 91 5.88 12.45 -17.75
C HIS A 91 7.24 12.58 -17.06
N ASP A 92 7.37 12.00 -15.85
CA ASP A 92 8.53 11.96 -14.97
C ASP A 92 9.33 10.63 -15.04
N GLY A 93 8.95 9.71 -15.93
CA GLY A 93 9.60 8.40 -16.08
C GLY A 93 9.21 7.37 -15.02
N SER A 94 8.23 7.68 -14.15
CA SER A 94 7.68 6.70 -13.21
C SER A 94 6.67 5.77 -13.91
N TRP A 95 6.55 4.56 -13.36
CA TRP A 95 5.60 3.56 -13.86
C TRP A 95 4.20 3.90 -13.35
N SER A 96 3.24 4.07 -14.26
CA SER A 96 1.87 4.51 -13.94
C SER A 96 1.22 3.63 -12.85
N GLY A 97 1.53 2.32 -12.87
CA GLY A 97 1.03 1.33 -11.92
C GLY A 97 1.47 1.53 -10.48
N TYR A 98 2.53 2.31 -10.22
CA TYR A 98 3.02 2.57 -8.86
C TYR A 98 2.69 3.96 -8.34
N HIS A 99 1.95 4.78 -9.08
CA HIS A 99 1.52 6.07 -8.54
C HIS A 99 0.59 5.85 -7.35
N THR A 100 0.71 6.71 -6.34
CA THR A 100 -0.09 6.65 -5.11
C THR A 100 -1.59 6.47 -5.38
N ALA A 101 -2.15 7.19 -6.36
CA ALA A 101 -3.58 7.10 -6.67
C ALA A 101 -3.98 5.75 -7.29
N VAL A 102 -3.14 5.20 -8.17
CA VAL A 102 -3.37 3.88 -8.80
C VAL A 102 -3.24 2.79 -7.75
N GLN A 103 -2.19 2.84 -6.93
CA GLN A 103 -1.96 1.90 -5.84
C GLN A 103 -3.08 1.94 -4.80
N ALA A 104 -3.57 3.12 -4.44
CA ALA A 104 -4.73 3.27 -3.56
C ALA A 104 -6.00 2.65 -4.16
N GLN A 105 -6.29 2.94 -5.42
CA GLN A 105 -7.48 2.40 -6.11
C GLN A 105 -7.41 0.88 -6.26
N ASP A 106 -6.27 0.34 -6.69
CA ASP A 106 -6.06 -1.10 -6.84
C ASP A 106 -6.16 -1.81 -5.50
N LEU A 107 -5.51 -1.27 -4.47
CA LEU A 107 -5.59 -1.83 -3.11
C LEU A 107 -7.04 -1.79 -2.61
N GLN A 108 -7.74 -0.66 -2.73
CA GLN A 108 -9.14 -0.56 -2.28
C GLN A 108 -10.05 -1.57 -2.99
N ARG A 109 -9.86 -1.76 -4.31
CA ARG A 109 -10.66 -2.69 -5.11
C ARG A 109 -10.37 -4.15 -4.77
N HIS A 110 -9.10 -4.50 -4.59
CA HIS A 110 -8.67 -5.91 -4.54
C HIS A 110 -8.32 -6.42 -3.15
N LEU A 111 -8.28 -5.56 -2.12
CA LEU A 111 -7.98 -5.96 -0.75
C LEU A 111 -8.87 -7.11 -0.22
N PRO A 112 -10.20 -7.15 -0.42
CA PRO A 112 -11.00 -8.31 0.00
C PRO A 112 -10.47 -9.65 -0.54
N LEU A 113 -10.13 -9.67 -1.84
CA LEU A 113 -9.64 -10.86 -2.53
C LEU A 113 -8.24 -11.25 -2.03
N LEU A 114 -7.36 -10.27 -1.83
CA LEU A 114 -6.02 -10.47 -1.28
C LEU A 114 -6.08 -11.08 0.14
N LEU A 115 -6.94 -10.54 1.01
CA LEU A 115 -7.10 -11.05 2.37
C LEU A 115 -7.67 -12.48 2.37
N GLN A 116 -8.65 -12.77 1.52
CA GLN A 116 -9.20 -14.12 1.37
C GLN A 116 -8.13 -15.11 0.89
N HIS A 117 -7.36 -14.73 -0.13
CA HIS A 117 -6.25 -15.56 -0.63
C HIS A 117 -5.24 -15.84 0.48
N MET A 118 -4.82 -14.81 1.21
CA MET A 118 -3.84 -14.97 2.29
C MET A 118 -4.37 -15.80 3.46
N ALA A 119 -5.66 -15.67 3.79
CA ALA A 119 -6.31 -16.48 4.81
C ALA A 119 -6.42 -17.96 4.42
N ALA A 120 -6.66 -18.26 3.14
CA ALA A 120 -6.81 -19.63 2.65
C ALA A 120 -5.55 -20.48 2.85
N PHE A 121 -4.40 -19.83 2.89
CA PHE A 121 -3.14 -20.51 3.15
C PHE A 121 -2.69 -20.41 4.59
N ALA A 122 -3.32 -19.57 5.44
CA ALA A 122 -2.86 -19.09 6.76
C ALA A 122 -2.57 -20.17 7.80
#